data_AF-A0A2M7ZBV7-F1
#
_entry.id   AF-A0A2M7ZBV7-F1
#
_cell.length_a   1.000
_cell.length_b   1.000
_cell.length_c   1.000
_cell.angle_alpha   90.00
_cell.angle_beta   90.00
_cell.angle_gamma   90.00
#
_symmetry.space_group_name_H-M   'P 1'
#
loop_
_entity.id
_entity.type
_entity.pdbx_description
1 polymer ?
#
loop_
_entity_poly.entity_id
_entity_poly.type
_entity_poly.pdbx_seq_one_letter_code
_entity_poly.pdbx_strand_id
1 'polypeptide(L)'
;MKVWLISADMGYGHQRAAEPLKFLAEGKIISIGTDDVTSIRNRRKWARLQNTYEFVSRNKKFSFFGKYLYKLMNSMQAIPSFYPKKDRSKINLAVKILDGYIKDGLYDNLIELVSQKKLPVLTTFYAPAIALDYHGFDDIYCVVTDSDINRVWAAKDSSKSRVKYFVPSEIAQDRLKQYGIPTENIFLSGFPIDIDEIVSATELSVEDRLAKRLKTLDTFGNFYKLHSGSVEKILGIDLKNITPNDKPVISFAVGGAGAQKELAKKIITGLFDRLQDDKIKLNLIAGIKTEVRDYFRNLTEKSNAKNTEIIFADTKEEYFYKFNKAIGETDILWTKPSELVFFASLGIPIILAPPIGAQESSNRQWLRDDIGAGIIQQKPKFCGEWIDDFMKSGKLAEAAWFGYLKVERNGVKNIVRKIEKWRQNE
;
A
#
# COMPACT_ATOMS: atom_id res chain seq x y z
N MET A 1 14.60 11.47 -17.58
CA MET A 1 14.27 12.71 -16.83
C MET A 1 14.63 12.52 -15.35
N LYS A 2 15.06 13.57 -14.66
CA LYS A 2 15.31 13.57 -13.20
C LYS A 2 14.31 14.45 -12.45
N VAL A 3 13.97 14.07 -11.22
CA VAL A 3 13.02 14.75 -10.34
C VAL A 3 13.53 14.82 -8.90
N TRP A 4 13.05 15.79 -8.14
CA TRP A 4 13.10 15.73 -6.68
C TRP A 4 12.08 14.70 -6.19
N LEU A 5 12.53 13.49 -5.85
CA LEU A 5 11.66 12.42 -5.37
C LEU A 5 11.54 12.48 -3.84
N ILE A 6 10.32 12.71 -3.36
CA ILE A 6 10.02 12.96 -1.95
C ILE A 6 9.09 11.89 -1.41
N SER A 7 9.35 11.41 -0.20
CA SER A 7 8.48 10.52 0.57
C SER A 7 8.37 11.02 2.02
N ALA A 8 7.49 10.41 2.81
CA ALA A 8 7.37 10.66 4.25
C ALA A 8 7.73 9.41 5.05
N ASP A 9 8.37 9.59 6.22
CA ASP A 9 8.57 8.50 7.19
C ASP A 9 7.39 8.38 8.17
N MET A 10 6.24 7.94 7.67
CA MET A 10 5.01 7.73 8.45
C MET A 10 4.50 6.29 8.33
N GLY A 11 5.44 5.34 8.21
CA GLY A 11 5.19 3.95 7.85
C GLY A 11 5.68 3.64 6.43
N TYR A 12 5.51 2.40 5.98
CA TYR A 12 6.06 1.96 4.69
C TYR A 12 5.26 2.38 3.46
N GLY A 13 4.01 2.85 3.61
CA GLY A 13 3.12 3.12 2.47
C GLY A 13 3.69 4.12 1.46
N HIS A 14 4.12 5.30 1.94
CA HIS A 14 4.71 6.34 1.11
C HIS A 14 6.07 5.94 0.54
N GLN A 15 6.90 5.27 1.33
CA GLN A 15 8.23 4.81 0.90
C GLN A 15 8.13 3.70 -0.13
N ARG A 16 7.20 2.76 0.04
CA ARG A 16 6.93 1.68 -0.93
C ARG A 16 6.39 2.21 -2.24
N ALA A 17 5.63 3.30 -2.23
CA ALA A 17 5.21 3.96 -3.46
C ALA A 17 6.37 4.71 -4.15
N ALA A 18 7.35 5.19 -3.38
CA ALA A 18 8.48 5.95 -3.90
C ALA A 18 9.60 5.04 -4.43
N GLU A 19 9.82 3.89 -3.79
CA GLU A 19 10.90 2.96 -4.11
C GLU A 19 10.96 2.57 -5.60
N PRO A 20 9.85 2.17 -6.26
CA PRO A 20 9.87 1.81 -7.68
C PRO A 20 10.17 3.01 -8.61
N LEU A 21 10.10 4.23 -8.10
CA LEU A 21 10.36 5.48 -8.84
C LEU A 21 11.76 6.03 -8.58
N LYS A 22 12.58 5.35 -7.76
CA LYS A 22 13.92 5.84 -7.34
C LYS A 22 14.86 6.15 -8.49
N PHE A 23 14.73 5.47 -9.62
CA PHE A 23 15.56 5.72 -10.80
C PHE A 23 15.37 7.15 -11.38
N LEU A 24 14.22 7.78 -11.13
CA LEU A 24 13.94 9.17 -11.48
C LEU A 24 14.58 10.17 -10.50
N ALA A 25 14.95 9.75 -9.29
CA ALA A 25 15.44 10.67 -8.26
C ALA A 25 16.74 11.37 -8.67
N GLU A 26 16.81 12.66 -8.39
CA GLU A 26 18.04 13.42 -8.34
C GLU A 26 18.80 13.05 -7.06
N GLY A 27 19.81 12.17 -7.21
CA GLY A 27 20.54 11.61 -6.08
C GLY A 27 19.75 10.50 -5.39
N LYS A 28 18.97 10.84 -4.35
CA LYS A 28 18.26 9.88 -3.48
C LYS A 28 16.81 10.28 -3.22
N ILE A 29 16.03 9.35 -2.69
CA ILE A 29 14.69 9.65 -2.14
C ILE A 29 14.87 10.57 -0.92
N ILE A 30 14.20 11.71 -0.92
CA ILE A 30 14.17 12.65 0.22
C ILE A 30 13.02 12.24 1.14
N SER A 31 13.35 11.69 2.30
CA SER A 31 12.39 11.29 3.32
C SER A 31 12.16 12.41 4.33
N ILE A 32 11.00 13.05 4.23
CA ILE A 32 10.60 14.10 5.16
C ILE A 32 10.25 13.47 6.50
N GLY A 33 10.84 14.04 7.56
CA GLY A 33 10.72 13.55 8.94
C GLY A 33 11.99 12.89 9.48
N THR A 34 12.90 12.44 8.60
CA THR A 34 14.15 11.76 8.99
C THR A 34 15.41 12.45 8.49
N ASP A 35 15.36 13.04 7.31
CA ASP A 35 16.57 13.41 6.58
C ASP A 35 17.19 14.73 7.06
N ASP A 36 18.49 14.87 6.79
CA ASP A 36 19.33 16.05 7.06
C ASP A 36 18.79 17.35 6.47
N VAL A 37 17.91 17.24 5.47
CA VAL A 37 17.20 18.35 4.83
C VAL A 37 16.26 19.06 5.82
N THR A 38 15.82 18.41 6.90
CA THR A 38 14.99 19.08 7.90
C THR A 38 15.86 19.78 8.96
N SER A 39 15.69 21.09 9.15
CA SER A 39 16.35 21.81 10.26
C SER A 39 15.98 21.20 11.61
N ILE A 40 16.83 21.35 12.64
CA ILE A 40 16.57 20.82 13.99
C ILE A 40 15.20 21.30 14.53
N ARG A 41 14.81 22.55 14.22
CA ARG A 41 13.52 23.13 14.60
C ARG A 41 12.35 22.40 13.91
N ASN A 42 12.48 22.10 12.62
CA ASN A 42 11.46 21.39 11.85
C ASN A 42 11.43 19.89 12.18
N ARG A 43 12.57 19.25 12.47
CA ARG A 43 12.63 17.88 13.01
C ARG A 43 11.83 17.73 14.29
N ARG A 44 11.89 18.70 15.22
CA ARG A 44 11.09 18.67 16.46
C ARG A 44 9.59 18.80 16.20
N LYS A 45 9.18 19.65 15.25
CA LYS A 45 7.76 19.76 14.85
C LYS A 45 7.26 18.46 14.21
N TRP A 46 8.05 17.88 13.30
CA TRP A 46 7.78 16.58 12.68
C TRP A 46 7.73 15.45 13.68
N ALA A 47 8.71 15.33 14.57
CA ALA A 47 8.75 14.32 15.61
C ALA A 47 7.53 14.41 16.53
N ARG A 48 7.05 15.62 16.87
CA ARG A 48 5.80 15.79 17.63
C ARG A 48 4.58 15.28 16.85
N LEU A 49 4.46 15.62 15.57
CA LEU A 49 3.38 15.14 14.69
C LEU A 49 3.41 13.62 14.54
N GLN A 50 4.58 13.05 14.24
CA GLN A 50 4.78 11.62 14.08
C GLN A 50 4.53 10.88 15.39
N ASN A 51 5.07 11.34 16.52
CA ASN A 51 4.83 10.72 17.83
C ASN A 51 3.35 10.76 18.20
N THR A 52 2.65 11.85 17.88
CA THR A 52 1.19 11.95 18.12
C THR A 52 0.43 10.94 17.24
N TYR A 53 0.81 10.82 15.96
CA TYR A 53 0.27 9.83 15.04
C TYR A 53 0.54 8.39 15.51
N GLU A 54 1.79 8.05 15.81
CA GLU A 54 2.22 6.73 16.26
C GLU A 54 1.57 6.36 17.60
N PHE A 55 1.57 7.27 18.57
CA PHE A 55 0.98 7.05 19.89
C PHE A 55 -0.50 6.70 19.78
N VAL A 56 -1.27 7.42 18.95
CA VAL A 56 -2.70 7.14 18.78
C VAL A 56 -2.96 5.92 17.91
N SER A 57 -2.11 5.64 16.91
CA SER A 57 -2.22 4.42 16.11
C SER A 57 -1.96 3.15 16.95
N ARG A 58 -1.00 3.20 17.89
CA ARG A 58 -0.63 2.09 18.78
C ARG A 58 -1.58 1.93 19.97
N ASN A 59 -2.08 3.04 20.54
CA ASN A 59 -2.82 3.04 21.80
C ASN A 59 -4.33 3.27 21.67
N LYS A 60 -4.98 2.63 20.68
CA LYS A 60 -6.46 2.67 20.52
C LYS A 60 -7.27 2.17 21.73
N LYS A 61 -6.63 1.65 22.79
CA LYS A 61 -7.28 1.03 23.96
C LYS A 61 -7.31 1.89 25.24
N PHE A 62 -6.65 3.06 25.32
CA PHE A 62 -6.63 3.86 26.56
C PHE A 62 -7.79 4.89 26.65
N SER A 63 -8.60 4.75 27.70
CA SER A 63 -9.96 5.31 27.81
C SER A 63 -10.11 6.62 28.61
N PHE A 64 -9.10 7.16 29.30
CA PHE A 64 -9.36 8.24 30.28
C PHE A 64 -8.89 9.64 29.90
N PHE A 65 -7.61 9.88 29.57
CA PHE A 65 -7.14 11.19 29.06
C PHE A 65 -7.19 11.30 27.53
N GLY A 66 -7.58 10.21 26.85
CA GLY A 66 -7.46 10.04 25.39
C GLY A 66 -8.72 10.26 24.57
N LYS A 67 -9.92 10.38 25.16
CA LYS A 67 -11.17 10.45 24.35
C LYS A 67 -11.26 11.69 23.46
N TYR A 68 -10.85 12.85 23.96
CA TYR A 68 -10.87 14.11 23.20
C TYR A 68 -9.81 14.10 22.08
N LEU A 69 -8.57 13.74 22.40
CA LEU A 69 -7.47 13.63 21.43
C LEU A 69 -7.75 12.55 20.36
N TYR A 70 -8.32 11.41 20.78
CA TYR A 70 -8.77 10.35 19.89
C TYR A 70 -9.91 10.81 18.98
N LYS A 71 -10.92 11.53 19.50
CA LYS A 71 -12.01 12.09 18.71
C LYS A 71 -11.52 13.14 17.71
N LEU A 72 -10.57 13.98 18.13
CA LEU A 72 -9.90 14.96 17.27
C LEU A 72 -9.15 14.27 16.13
N MET A 73 -8.34 13.25 16.44
CA MET A 73 -7.56 12.53 15.44
C MET A 73 -8.40 11.67 14.52
N ASN A 74 -9.43 11.00 15.03
CA ASN A 74 -10.41 10.33 14.19
C ASN A 74 -11.12 11.33 13.27
N SER A 75 -11.49 12.52 13.76
CA SER A 75 -12.07 13.56 12.91
C SER A 75 -11.09 14.07 11.84
N MET A 76 -9.79 14.13 12.14
CA MET A 76 -8.78 14.54 11.16
C MET A 76 -8.54 13.47 10.09
N GLN A 77 -8.57 12.20 10.47
CA GLN A 77 -8.32 11.07 9.57
C GLN A 77 -9.58 10.55 8.89
N ALA A 78 -10.77 10.93 9.35
CA ALA A 78 -12.04 10.43 8.83
C ALA A 78 -12.19 10.74 7.34
N ILE A 79 -12.46 9.71 6.56
CA ILE A 79 -12.90 9.84 5.18
C ILE A 79 -14.43 9.78 5.21
N PRO A 80 -15.14 10.85 4.77
CA PRO A 80 -16.59 10.84 4.77
C PRO A 80 -17.13 9.83 3.76
N SER A 81 -18.36 9.33 3.98
CA SER A 81 -19.07 8.47 3.03
C SER A 81 -18.96 9.02 1.60
N PHE A 82 -18.67 8.13 0.65
CA PHE A 82 -18.56 8.48 -0.75
C PHE A 82 -19.90 9.01 -1.31
N TYR A 83 -21.01 8.37 -0.91
CA TYR A 83 -22.35 8.76 -1.30
C TYR A 83 -23.06 9.62 -0.23
N PRO A 84 -23.98 10.53 -0.65
CA PRO A 84 -24.21 10.93 -2.05
C PRO A 84 -23.00 11.69 -2.61
N LYS A 85 -22.75 11.57 -3.93
CA LYS A 85 -21.72 12.36 -4.63
C LYS A 85 -22.11 13.83 -4.54
N LYS A 86 -21.28 14.64 -3.88
CA LYS A 86 -21.52 16.08 -3.69
C LYS A 86 -20.20 16.83 -3.57
N ASP A 87 -20.26 18.15 -3.74
CA ASP A 87 -19.13 19.03 -3.45
C ASP A 87 -18.68 18.89 -1.99
N ARG A 88 -17.40 18.62 -1.80
CA ARG A 88 -16.69 18.49 -0.53
C ARG A 88 -15.43 19.37 -0.51
N SER A 89 -15.35 20.38 -1.37
CA SER A 89 -14.25 21.33 -1.46
C SER A 89 -14.06 22.17 -0.19
N LYS A 90 -15.12 22.32 0.64
CA LYS A 90 -15.07 23.08 1.89
C LYS A 90 -13.94 22.62 2.82
N ILE A 91 -13.19 23.61 3.30
CA ILE A 91 -12.05 23.44 4.20
C ILE A 91 -12.49 22.79 5.52
N ASN A 92 -11.83 21.69 5.92
CA ASN A 92 -12.03 21.06 7.22
C ASN A 92 -10.87 21.34 8.18
N LEU A 93 -10.95 20.83 9.41
CA LEU A 93 -9.92 21.03 10.43
C LEU A 93 -8.54 20.50 10.00
N ALA A 94 -8.48 19.35 9.31
CA ALA A 94 -7.22 18.79 8.84
C ALA A 94 -6.50 19.72 7.85
N VAL A 95 -7.25 20.29 6.89
CA VAL A 95 -6.71 21.29 5.95
C VAL A 95 -6.25 22.55 6.69
N LYS A 96 -7.02 23.07 7.66
CA LYS A 96 -6.62 24.25 8.45
C LYS A 96 -5.32 24.02 9.22
N ILE A 97 -5.17 22.85 9.83
CA ILE A 97 -3.96 22.49 10.58
C ILE A 97 -2.76 22.41 9.65
N LEU A 98 -2.91 21.76 8.49
CA LEU A 98 -1.85 21.70 7.49
C LEU A 98 -1.45 23.11 6.98
N ASP A 99 -2.44 23.94 6.61
CA ASP A 99 -2.23 25.33 6.17
C ASP A 99 -1.46 26.15 7.21
N GLY A 100 -1.80 25.99 8.51
CA GLY A 100 -1.07 26.61 9.61
C GLY A 100 0.39 26.14 9.70
N TYR A 101 0.64 24.83 9.64
CA TYR A 101 2.01 24.30 9.67
C TYR A 101 2.87 24.75 8.49
N ILE A 102 2.28 24.85 7.30
CA ILE A 102 2.96 25.37 6.11
C ILE A 102 3.35 26.84 6.33
N LYS A 103 2.41 27.68 6.78
CA LYS A 103 2.66 29.10 7.10
C LYS A 103 3.69 29.31 8.20
N ASP A 104 3.73 28.41 9.18
CA ASP A 104 4.71 28.43 10.27
C ASP A 104 6.09 27.88 9.87
N GLY A 105 6.31 27.62 8.58
CA GLY A 105 7.61 27.26 8.02
C GLY A 105 8.01 25.79 8.20
N LEU A 106 7.06 24.87 8.39
CA LEU A 106 7.37 23.45 8.57
C LEU A 106 8.14 22.85 7.37
N TYR A 107 7.93 23.40 6.18
CA TYR A 107 8.50 22.91 4.93
C TYR A 107 9.58 23.85 4.34
N ASP A 108 9.99 24.91 5.03
CA ASP A 108 10.93 25.90 4.47
C ASP A 108 12.23 25.29 3.96
N ASN A 109 12.78 24.30 4.68
CA ASN A 109 14.00 23.64 4.23
C ASN A 109 13.79 22.78 2.96
N LEU A 110 12.59 22.24 2.77
CA LEU A 110 12.25 21.56 1.52
C LEU A 110 12.17 22.58 0.38
N ILE A 111 11.53 23.73 0.63
CA ILE A 111 11.44 24.82 -0.34
C ILE A 111 12.83 25.31 -0.73
N GLU A 112 13.72 25.52 0.23
CA GLU A 112 15.11 25.89 0.01
C GLU A 112 15.84 24.86 -0.86
N LEU A 113 15.74 23.56 -0.53
CA LEU A 113 16.37 22.49 -1.30
C LEU A 113 15.87 22.46 -2.76
N VAL A 114 14.54 22.46 -2.96
CA VAL A 114 13.95 22.40 -4.30
C VAL A 114 14.29 23.67 -5.10
N SER A 115 14.49 24.81 -4.44
CA SER A 115 14.91 26.07 -5.08
C SER A 115 16.34 26.03 -5.63
N GLN A 116 17.21 25.15 -5.13
CA GLN A 116 18.61 25.08 -5.57
C GLN A 116 18.76 24.61 -7.02
N LYS A 117 17.79 23.83 -7.53
CA LYS A 117 17.82 23.30 -8.89
C LYS A 117 16.40 23.16 -9.43
N LYS A 118 16.14 23.80 -10.58
CA LYS A 118 14.84 23.72 -11.28
C LYS A 118 14.61 22.32 -11.86
N LEU A 119 14.09 21.42 -11.03
CA LEU A 119 13.64 20.08 -11.39
C LEU A 119 12.17 19.92 -10.98
N PRO A 120 11.40 19.07 -11.68
CA PRO A 120 10.08 18.71 -11.22
C PRO A 120 10.12 18.00 -9.88
N VAL A 121 9.04 18.12 -9.10
CA VAL A 121 8.90 17.44 -7.82
C VAL A 121 7.92 16.29 -7.97
N LEU A 122 8.32 15.09 -7.54
CA LEU A 122 7.45 13.93 -7.43
C LEU A 122 7.40 13.51 -5.96
N THR A 123 6.25 13.60 -5.33
CA THR A 123 6.06 13.21 -3.93
C THR A 123 5.03 12.10 -3.79
N THR A 124 5.23 11.17 -2.85
CA THR A 124 4.23 10.16 -2.47
C THR A 124 3.40 10.59 -1.26
N PHE A 125 3.58 11.82 -0.79
CA PHE A 125 2.86 12.40 0.34
C PHE A 125 2.27 13.78 -0.02
N TYR A 126 1.02 14.03 0.38
CA TYR A 126 0.28 15.23 -0.01
C TYR A 126 0.87 16.54 0.53
N ALA A 127 1.38 16.52 1.76
CA ALA A 127 1.72 17.75 2.46
C ALA A 127 2.92 18.50 1.81
N PRO A 128 3.99 17.82 1.34
CA PRO A 128 5.04 18.42 0.52
C PRO A 128 4.51 19.06 -0.77
N ALA A 129 3.61 18.37 -1.49
CA ALA A 129 3.03 18.90 -2.72
C ALA A 129 2.23 20.19 -2.45
N ILE A 130 1.40 20.19 -1.41
CA ILE A 130 0.61 21.37 -1.03
C ILE A 130 1.50 22.51 -0.54
N ALA A 131 2.59 22.22 0.16
CA ALA A 131 3.55 23.24 0.58
C ALA A 131 4.23 23.90 -0.64
N LEU A 132 4.69 23.12 -1.61
CA LEU A 132 5.28 23.65 -2.84
C LEU A 132 4.28 24.49 -3.64
N ASP A 133 3.04 24.00 -3.76
CA ASP A 133 1.96 24.74 -4.43
C ASP A 133 1.61 26.04 -3.69
N TYR A 134 1.66 26.04 -2.36
CA TYR A 134 1.51 27.27 -1.56
C TYR A 134 2.62 28.29 -1.84
N HIS A 135 3.86 27.84 -2.06
CA HIS A 135 5.03 28.68 -2.30
C HIS A 135 5.23 29.09 -3.76
N GLY A 136 4.28 28.81 -4.66
CA GLY A 136 4.40 29.30 -6.04
C GLY A 136 5.03 28.32 -7.02
N PHE A 137 5.43 27.10 -6.60
CA PHE A 137 6.10 26.16 -7.48
C PHE A 137 5.12 25.55 -8.50
N ASP A 138 5.66 25.23 -9.67
CA ASP A 138 4.98 24.48 -10.72
C ASP A 138 5.61 23.08 -10.83
N ASP A 139 5.13 22.25 -11.77
CA ASP A 139 5.70 20.91 -12.02
C ASP A 139 5.70 19.99 -10.77
N ILE A 140 4.62 20.09 -9.98
CA ILE A 140 4.40 19.32 -8.75
C ILE A 140 3.54 18.11 -9.03
N TYR A 141 4.08 16.93 -8.81
CA TYR A 141 3.41 15.65 -9.01
C TYR A 141 3.23 14.92 -7.67
N CYS A 142 2.02 14.42 -7.40
CA CYS A 142 1.69 13.76 -6.14
C CYS A 142 1.06 12.38 -6.37
N VAL A 143 1.70 11.33 -5.87
CA VAL A 143 1.19 9.95 -5.91
C VAL A 143 0.33 9.68 -4.67
N VAL A 144 -0.92 9.33 -4.91
CA VAL A 144 -1.86 8.90 -3.87
C VAL A 144 -1.62 7.43 -3.52
N THR A 145 -1.59 7.13 -2.22
CA THR A 145 -1.20 5.82 -1.68
C THR A 145 -2.35 5.01 -1.09
N ASP A 146 -3.58 5.49 -1.21
CA ASP A 146 -4.79 4.87 -0.67
C ASP A 146 -5.91 4.87 -1.71
N SER A 147 -6.87 3.94 -1.58
CA SER A 147 -7.98 3.80 -2.54
C SER A 147 -9.06 4.87 -2.36
N ASP A 148 -9.09 5.54 -1.21
CA ASP A 148 -9.88 6.73 -0.94
C ASP A 148 -9.08 7.61 0.03
N ILE A 149 -9.33 8.91 -0.01
CA ILE A 149 -8.47 9.90 0.64
C ILE A 149 -9.28 10.93 1.40
N ASN A 150 -8.66 11.48 2.44
CA ASN A 150 -9.20 12.56 3.24
C ASN A 150 -9.05 13.91 2.51
N ARG A 151 -9.92 14.88 2.84
CA ARG A 151 -9.90 16.26 2.29
C ARG A 151 -8.55 16.95 2.41
N VAL A 152 -7.70 16.58 3.37
CA VAL A 152 -6.34 17.11 3.56
C VAL A 152 -5.41 16.86 2.36
N TRP A 153 -5.73 15.91 1.49
CA TRP A 153 -4.95 15.64 0.27
C TRP A 153 -5.05 16.74 -0.79
N ALA A 154 -6.04 17.62 -0.69
CA ALA A 154 -6.22 18.78 -1.57
C ALA A 154 -5.89 20.08 -0.83
N ALA A 155 -5.29 21.04 -1.53
CA ALA A 155 -4.96 22.34 -0.98
C ALA A 155 -6.20 23.09 -0.46
N LYS A 156 -5.95 24.17 0.31
CA LYS A 156 -7.00 25.04 0.84
C LYS A 156 -7.83 25.69 -0.28
N ASP A 157 -7.16 26.21 -1.31
CA ASP A 157 -7.77 26.75 -2.54
C ASP A 157 -7.60 25.73 -3.67
N SER A 158 -8.32 24.61 -3.58
CA SER A 158 -8.10 23.42 -4.41
C SER A 158 -8.38 23.64 -5.90
N SER A 159 -9.29 24.54 -6.26
CA SER A 159 -9.62 24.84 -7.66
C SER A 159 -8.51 25.58 -8.40
N LYS A 160 -7.56 26.18 -7.67
CA LYS A 160 -6.37 26.84 -8.24
C LYS A 160 -5.09 26.03 -8.03
N SER A 161 -5.19 24.83 -7.46
CA SER A 161 -4.02 24.02 -7.15
C SER A 161 -3.33 23.54 -8.42
N ARG A 162 -2.01 23.70 -8.47
CA ARG A 162 -1.16 23.24 -9.58
C ARG A 162 -0.66 21.82 -9.41
N VAL A 163 -0.97 21.20 -8.28
CA VAL A 163 -0.54 19.82 -8.00
C VAL A 163 -1.25 18.89 -8.97
N LYS A 164 -0.45 18.11 -9.70
CA LYS A 164 -0.92 17.06 -10.58
C LYS A 164 -0.87 15.72 -9.85
N TYR A 165 -1.99 15.02 -9.75
CA TYR A 165 -2.16 13.82 -8.95
C TYR A 165 -2.16 12.54 -9.79
N PHE A 166 -1.45 11.53 -9.28
CA PHE A 166 -1.48 10.15 -9.72
C PHE A 166 -2.28 9.33 -8.72
N VAL A 167 -3.41 8.77 -9.14
CA VAL A 167 -4.32 8.04 -8.25
C VAL A 167 -4.35 6.54 -8.55
N PRO A 168 -4.47 5.68 -7.52
CA PRO A 168 -4.46 4.24 -7.70
C PRO A 168 -5.85 3.66 -7.95
N SER A 169 -6.93 4.44 -7.77
CA SER A 169 -8.32 4.00 -7.90
C SER A 169 -9.23 5.11 -8.45
N GLU A 170 -10.35 4.71 -9.04
CA GLU A 170 -11.40 5.63 -9.47
C GLU A 170 -12.03 6.38 -8.29
N ILE A 171 -12.15 5.74 -7.12
CA ILE A 171 -12.67 6.40 -5.91
C ILE A 171 -11.78 7.57 -5.51
N ALA A 172 -10.45 7.39 -5.46
CA ALA A 172 -9.52 8.48 -5.15
C ALA A 172 -9.57 9.58 -6.23
N GLN A 173 -9.74 9.21 -7.51
CA GLN A 173 -9.93 10.16 -8.60
C GLN A 173 -11.16 11.04 -8.37
N ASP A 174 -12.32 10.42 -8.18
CA ASP A 174 -13.58 11.11 -7.94
C ASP A 174 -13.55 11.90 -6.63
N ARG A 175 -12.77 11.45 -5.65
CA ARG A 175 -12.61 12.16 -4.38
C ARG A 175 -11.85 13.47 -4.56
N LEU A 176 -10.77 13.49 -5.33
CA LEU A 176 -10.07 14.74 -5.66
C LEU A 176 -10.97 15.72 -6.42
N LYS A 177 -11.79 15.23 -7.37
CA LYS A 177 -12.81 16.06 -8.05
C LYS A 177 -13.82 16.64 -7.05
N GLN A 178 -14.34 15.84 -6.13
CA GLN A 178 -15.23 16.32 -5.06
C GLN A 178 -14.55 17.36 -4.15
N TYR A 179 -13.23 17.30 -4.00
CA TYR A 179 -12.47 18.27 -3.24
C TYR A 179 -12.12 19.53 -4.03
N GLY A 180 -12.52 19.61 -5.31
CA GLY A 180 -12.36 20.78 -6.16
C GLY A 180 -11.04 20.82 -6.94
N ILE A 181 -10.28 19.73 -7.01
CA ILE A 181 -9.09 19.67 -7.86
C ILE A 181 -9.51 19.62 -9.34
N PRO A 182 -8.89 20.41 -10.23
CA PRO A 182 -9.16 20.37 -11.67
C PRO A 182 -8.96 18.97 -12.26
N THR A 183 -9.83 18.55 -13.17
CA THR A 183 -9.84 17.16 -13.67
C THR A 183 -8.61 16.84 -14.52
N GLU A 184 -8.12 17.84 -15.27
CA GLU A 184 -6.89 17.80 -16.06
C GLU A 184 -5.63 17.53 -15.22
N ASN A 185 -5.70 17.83 -13.91
CA ASN A 185 -4.63 17.60 -12.94
C ASN A 185 -4.74 16.23 -12.27
N ILE A 186 -5.67 15.35 -12.65
CA ILE A 186 -5.84 14.04 -12.02
C ILE A 186 -5.68 12.94 -13.08
N PHE A 187 -4.80 11.98 -12.82
CA PHE A 187 -4.57 10.83 -13.69
C PHE A 187 -4.66 9.51 -12.93
N LEU A 188 -5.52 8.60 -13.40
CA LEU A 188 -5.61 7.24 -12.89
C LEU A 188 -4.41 6.44 -13.38
N SER A 189 -3.37 6.37 -12.55
CA SER A 189 -2.11 5.70 -12.90
C SER A 189 -2.07 4.24 -12.48
N GLY A 190 -2.80 3.87 -11.43
CA GLY A 190 -2.50 2.69 -10.62
C GLY A 190 -1.44 2.99 -9.55
N PHE A 191 -1.30 2.09 -8.59
CA PHE A 191 -0.26 2.19 -7.56
C PHE A 191 1.10 1.79 -8.15
N PRO A 192 2.20 2.52 -7.88
CA PRO A 192 3.51 2.14 -8.36
C PRO A 192 4.00 0.88 -7.64
N ILE A 193 4.15 -0.21 -8.40
CA ILE A 193 4.73 -1.49 -7.96
C ILE A 193 5.95 -1.77 -8.82
N ASP A 194 7.01 -2.27 -8.20
CA ASP A 194 8.22 -2.68 -8.89
C ASP A 194 8.06 -4.07 -9.51
N ILE A 195 7.33 -4.13 -10.63
CA ILE A 195 7.07 -5.39 -11.34
C ILE A 195 8.37 -5.99 -11.85
N ASP A 196 9.29 -5.17 -12.35
CA ASP A 196 10.53 -5.64 -12.95
C ASP A 196 11.42 -6.34 -11.90
N GLU A 197 11.55 -5.75 -10.71
CA GLU A 197 12.24 -6.38 -9.57
C GLU A 197 11.57 -7.71 -9.17
N ILE A 198 10.24 -7.71 -9.04
CA ILE A 198 9.46 -8.89 -8.66
C ILE A 198 9.60 -10.03 -9.71
N VAL A 199 9.59 -9.69 -10.99
CA VAL A 199 9.78 -10.66 -12.09
C VAL A 199 11.20 -11.17 -12.10
N SER A 200 12.21 -10.30 -11.99
CA SER A 200 13.62 -10.67 -11.98
C SER A 200 13.98 -11.65 -10.85
N ALA A 201 13.32 -11.52 -9.69
CA ALA A 201 13.55 -12.40 -8.55
C ALA A 201 13.03 -13.83 -8.73
N THR A 202 12.16 -14.07 -9.72
CA THR A 202 11.50 -15.38 -9.94
C THR A 202 11.71 -15.95 -11.33
N GLU A 203 12.24 -15.16 -12.27
CA GLU A 203 12.38 -15.47 -13.70
C GLU A 203 11.05 -15.79 -14.43
N LEU A 204 9.91 -15.52 -13.79
CA LEU A 204 8.57 -15.75 -14.35
C LEU A 204 7.81 -14.44 -14.53
N SER A 205 7.09 -14.33 -15.65
CA SER A 205 6.19 -13.20 -15.89
C SER A 205 5.05 -13.16 -14.86
N VAL A 206 4.37 -12.02 -14.75
CA VAL A 206 3.19 -11.90 -13.87
C VAL A 206 2.10 -12.88 -14.32
N GLU A 207 1.94 -13.04 -15.62
CA GLU A 207 0.98 -13.92 -16.28
C GLU A 207 1.26 -15.40 -15.98
N ASP A 208 2.50 -15.85 -16.10
CA ASP A 208 2.89 -17.23 -15.79
C ASP A 208 2.69 -17.55 -14.31
N ARG A 209 3.04 -16.61 -13.43
CA ARG A 209 2.84 -16.74 -11.98
C ARG A 209 1.37 -16.80 -11.61
N LEU A 210 0.56 -15.95 -12.24
CA LEU A 210 -0.89 -16.00 -12.08
C LEU A 210 -1.45 -17.35 -12.53
N ALA A 211 -1.06 -17.84 -13.71
CA ALA A 211 -1.53 -19.13 -14.22
C ALA A 211 -1.21 -20.28 -13.25
N LYS A 212 0.03 -20.34 -12.72
CA LYS A 212 0.42 -21.31 -11.69
C LYS A 212 -0.43 -21.16 -10.43
N ARG A 213 -0.57 -19.94 -9.93
CA ARG A 213 -1.34 -19.64 -8.71
C ARG A 213 -2.82 -20.02 -8.84
N LEU A 214 -3.45 -19.76 -9.98
CA LEU A 214 -4.84 -20.15 -10.22
C LEU A 214 -5.02 -21.66 -10.11
N LYS A 215 -4.06 -22.45 -10.63
CA LYS A 215 -4.07 -23.93 -10.50
C LYS A 215 -3.80 -24.37 -9.06
N THR A 216 -2.86 -23.73 -8.37
CA THR A 216 -2.53 -24.00 -6.96
C THR A 216 -3.73 -23.75 -6.03
N LEU A 217 -4.49 -22.68 -6.28
CA LEU A 217 -5.56 -22.19 -5.39
C LEU A 217 -6.97 -22.69 -5.75
N ASP A 218 -7.12 -23.50 -6.80
CA ASP A 218 -8.40 -24.09 -7.23
C ASP A 218 -8.35 -25.62 -7.19
N THR A 219 -8.20 -26.18 -5.99
CA THR A 219 -7.87 -27.60 -5.79
C THR A 219 -8.94 -28.58 -6.31
N PHE A 220 -10.18 -28.12 -6.49
CA PHE A 220 -11.30 -28.92 -7.02
C PHE A 220 -11.74 -28.48 -8.43
N GLY A 221 -11.04 -27.53 -9.05
CA GLY A 221 -11.33 -27.06 -10.40
C GLY A 221 -12.64 -26.26 -10.51
N ASN A 222 -13.16 -25.71 -9.43
CA ASN A 222 -14.44 -25.00 -9.42
C ASN A 222 -14.34 -23.63 -10.08
N PHE A 223 -13.23 -22.91 -9.86
CA PHE A 223 -12.94 -21.69 -10.62
C PHE A 223 -12.67 -22.02 -12.10
N TYR A 224 -11.87 -23.05 -12.38
CA TYR A 224 -11.51 -23.45 -13.73
C TYR A 224 -12.73 -23.76 -14.59
N LYS A 225 -13.72 -24.51 -14.06
CA LYS A 225 -14.98 -24.82 -14.75
C LYS A 225 -15.73 -23.57 -15.22
N LEU A 226 -15.65 -22.47 -14.46
CA LEU A 226 -16.40 -21.24 -14.72
C LEU A 226 -15.61 -20.25 -15.58
N HIS A 227 -14.28 -20.18 -15.42
CA HIS A 227 -13.47 -19.06 -15.94
C HIS A 227 -12.36 -19.44 -16.91
N SER A 228 -12.03 -20.73 -17.08
CA SER A 228 -10.91 -21.22 -17.89
C SER A 228 -10.80 -20.55 -19.26
N GLY A 229 -11.88 -20.55 -20.05
CA GLY A 229 -11.86 -19.94 -21.39
C GLY A 229 -11.52 -18.45 -21.40
N SER A 230 -11.92 -17.69 -20.38
CA SER A 230 -11.55 -16.26 -20.25
C SER A 230 -10.09 -16.09 -19.83
N VAL A 231 -9.60 -16.93 -18.93
CA VAL A 231 -8.23 -16.90 -18.45
C VAL A 231 -7.28 -17.27 -19.57
N GLU A 232 -7.51 -18.39 -20.26
CA GLU A 232 -6.66 -18.89 -21.33
C GLU A 232 -6.57 -17.88 -22.49
N LYS A 233 -7.70 -17.24 -22.84
CA LYS A 233 -7.74 -16.18 -23.86
C LYS A 233 -6.96 -14.92 -23.46
N ILE A 234 -7.10 -14.46 -22.22
CA ILE A 234 -6.49 -13.19 -21.76
C ILE A 234 -5.00 -13.37 -21.47
N LEU A 235 -4.60 -14.51 -20.91
CA LEU A 235 -3.21 -14.81 -20.62
C LEU A 235 -2.46 -15.35 -21.85
N GLY A 236 -3.17 -15.88 -22.85
CA GLY A 236 -2.55 -16.56 -23.99
C GLY A 236 -1.88 -17.89 -23.61
N ILE A 237 -2.37 -18.54 -22.55
CA ILE A 237 -1.78 -19.74 -21.95
C ILE A 237 -2.84 -20.84 -21.90
N ASP A 238 -2.48 -22.08 -22.26
CA ASP A 238 -3.31 -23.27 -21.98
C ASP A 238 -3.06 -23.74 -20.54
N LEU A 239 -4.03 -23.49 -19.66
CA LEU A 239 -3.97 -23.85 -18.24
C LEU A 239 -3.87 -25.36 -18.00
N LYS A 240 -4.16 -26.22 -18.99
CA LYS A 240 -3.94 -27.67 -18.86
C LYS A 240 -2.46 -28.02 -18.81
N ASN A 241 -1.62 -27.24 -19.47
CA ASN A 241 -0.17 -27.44 -19.54
C ASN A 241 0.58 -26.78 -18.39
N ILE A 242 -0.13 -26.05 -17.51
CA ILE A 242 0.46 -25.38 -16.37
C ILE A 242 0.50 -26.31 -15.17
N THR A 243 1.72 -26.56 -14.70
CA THR A 243 1.98 -27.24 -13.42
C THR A 243 1.73 -26.27 -12.26
N PRO A 244 0.87 -26.63 -11.28
CA PRO A 244 0.70 -25.83 -10.07
C PRO A 244 2.00 -25.76 -9.25
N ASN A 245 2.05 -24.88 -8.26
CA ASN A 245 3.14 -24.89 -7.28
C ASN A 245 3.04 -26.15 -6.41
N ASP A 246 4.17 -26.64 -5.92
CA ASP A 246 4.22 -27.82 -5.04
C ASP A 246 3.33 -27.66 -3.79
N LYS A 247 3.28 -26.44 -3.26
CA LYS A 247 2.45 -26.04 -2.13
C LYS A 247 2.11 -24.54 -2.18
N PRO A 248 0.95 -24.11 -1.66
CA PRO A 248 0.62 -22.71 -1.54
C PRO A 248 1.60 -21.97 -0.62
N VAL A 249 2.07 -20.80 -1.06
CA VAL A 249 2.87 -19.88 -0.23
C VAL A 249 1.99 -18.76 0.32
N ILE A 250 1.85 -18.71 1.64
CA ILE A 250 1.11 -17.66 2.33
C ILE A 250 2.11 -16.66 2.92
N SER A 251 1.96 -15.38 2.59
CA SER A 251 2.74 -14.31 3.19
C SER A 251 1.89 -13.49 4.14
N PHE A 252 2.22 -13.54 5.44
CA PHE A 252 1.59 -12.69 6.45
C PHE A 252 2.46 -11.46 6.72
N ALA A 253 1.95 -10.28 6.36
CA ALA A 253 2.65 -9.01 6.54
C ALA A 253 2.05 -8.16 7.66
N VAL A 254 2.87 -7.86 8.67
CA VAL A 254 2.50 -6.89 9.71
C VAL A 254 2.65 -5.45 9.21
N GLY A 255 1.91 -4.53 9.83
CA GLY A 255 2.09 -3.11 9.55
C GLY A 255 3.48 -2.62 9.94
N GLY A 256 4.00 -1.61 9.23
CA GLY A 256 5.35 -1.07 9.50
C GLY A 256 5.60 -0.55 10.91
N ALA A 257 4.54 -0.26 11.68
CA ALA A 257 4.62 0.07 13.11
C ALA A 257 4.62 -1.16 14.05
N GLY A 258 4.72 -2.39 13.53
CA GLY A 258 4.59 -3.65 14.28
C GLY A 258 3.16 -4.02 14.67
N ALA A 259 2.17 -3.30 14.12
CA ALA A 259 0.77 -3.50 14.45
C ALA A 259 0.29 -4.90 14.03
N GLN A 260 -0.50 -5.52 14.91
CA GLN A 260 -1.12 -6.84 14.73
C GLN A 260 -0.15 -8.04 14.68
N LYS A 261 1.10 -7.91 15.15
CA LYS A 261 2.05 -9.02 15.27
C LYS A 261 1.47 -10.26 16.00
N GLU A 262 0.59 -10.04 16.98
CA GLU A 262 -0.08 -11.11 17.74
C GLU A 262 -1.01 -12.01 16.90
N LEU A 263 -1.39 -11.59 15.69
CA LEU A 263 -2.11 -12.47 14.77
C LEU A 263 -1.23 -13.63 14.28
N ALA A 264 0.09 -13.43 14.17
CA ALA A 264 1.00 -14.48 13.72
C ALA A 264 0.90 -15.74 14.59
N LYS A 265 0.83 -15.58 15.92
CA LYS A 265 0.62 -16.72 16.83
C LYS A 265 -0.62 -17.53 16.45
N LYS A 266 -1.75 -16.86 16.19
CA LYS A 266 -3.01 -17.52 15.86
C LYS A 266 -2.97 -18.17 14.47
N ILE A 267 -2.28 -17.55 13.52
CA ILE A 267 -2.09 -18.08 12.17
C ILE A 267 -1.23 -19.34 12.22
N ILE A 268 -0.07 -19.29 12.91
CA ILE A 268 0.80 -20.45 13.10
C ILE A 268 0.04 -21.59 13.78
N THR A 269 -0.73 -21.30 14.84
CA THR A 269 -1.57 -22.32 15.49
C THR A 269 -2.60 -22.92 14.53
N GLY A 270 -3.30 -22.09 13.76
CA GLY A 270 -4.34 -22.56 12.83
C GLY A 270 -3.79 -23.28 11.59
N LEU A 271 -2.53 -23.06 11.23
CA LEU A 271 -1.84 -23.73 10.12
C LEU A 271 -0.91 -24.87 10.58
N PHE A 272 -0.83 -25.15 11.88
CA PHE A 272 0.21 -26.00 12.46
C PHE A 272 0.40 -27.33 11.72
N ASP A 273 -0.68 -28.11 11.54
CA ASP A 273 -0.61 -29.41 10.86
C ASP A 273 -0.15 -29.28 9.41
N ARG A 274 -0.60 -28.24 8.69
CA ARG A 274 -0.21 -27.98 7.29
C ARG A 274 1.25 -27.56 7.17
N LEU A 275 1.76 -26.86 8.18
CA LEU A 275 3.18 -26.49 8.27
C LEU A 275 4.07 -27.69 8.61
N GLN A 276 3.60 -28.64 9.42
CA GLN A 276 4.33 -29.88 9.72
C GLN A 276 4.35 -30.85 8.53
N ASP A 277 3.22 -31.00 7.86
CA ASP A 277 3.01 -31.94 6.75
C ASP A 277 3.58 -31.46 5.40
N ASP A 278 4.28 -30.33 5.38
CA ASP A 278 4.78 -29.69 4.16
C ASP A 278 3.72 -29.30 3.12
N LYS A 279 2.48 -29.08 3.57
CA LYS A 279 1.34 -28.74 2.70
C LYS A 279 1.24 -27.24 2.38
N ILE A 280 1.85 -26.38 3.20
CA ILE A 280 1.86 -24.92 3.03
C ILE A 280 3.22 -24.37 3.48
N LYS A 281 3.72 -23.33 2.79
CA LYS A 281 4.82 -22.47 3.26
C LYS A 281 4.24 -21.16 3.82
N LEU A 282 4.74 -20.71 4.96
CA LEU A 282 4.33 -19.44 5.59
C LEU A 282 5.50 -18.46 5.71
N ASN A 283 5.43 -17.34 5.01
CA ASN A 283 6.33 -16.22 5.17
C ASN A 283 5.77 -15.24 6.22
N LEU A 284 6.54 -14.95 7.26
CA LEU A 284 6.24 -13.96 8.30
C LEU A 284 7.05 -12.69 8.04
N ILE A 285 6.41 -11.66 7.51
CA ILE A 285 7.09 -10.43 7.08
C ILE A 285 7.13 -9.44 8.24
N ALA A 286 8.32 -9.25 8.82
CA ALA A 286 8.58 -8.40 9.98
C ALA A 286 8.99 -6.96 9.63
N GLY A 287 9.42 -6.70 8.39
CA GLY A 287 9.98 -5.40 8.00
C GLY A 287 11.37 -5.19 8.62
N ILE A 288 11.64 -3.96 9.09
CA ILE A 288 12.91 -3.60 9.74
C ILE A 288 12.85 -3.66 11.28
N LYS A 289 11.72 -4.10 11.86
CA LYS A 289 11.51 -4.04 13.31
C LYS A 289 12.04 -5.30 13.99
N THR A 290 13.19 -5.16 14.65
CA THR A 290 13.86 -6.20 15.43
C THR A 290 12.93 -6.87 16.44
N GLU A 291 12.10 -6.10 17.16
CA GLU A 291 11.13 -6.62 18.12
C GLU A 291 10.10 -7.58 17.48
N VAL A 292 9.66 -7.29 16.25
CA VAL A 292 8.71 -8.16 15.53
C VAL A 292 9.41 -9.42 15.05
N ARG A 293 10.63 -9.29 14.51
CA ARG A 293 11.47 -10.43 14.11
C ARG A 293 11.70 -11.38 15.28
N ASP A 294 12.09 -10.85 16.44
CA ASP A 294 12.41 -11.66 17.62
C ASP A 294 11.15 -12.34 18.18
N TYR A 295 10.01 -11.64 18.14
CA TYR A 295 8.72 -12.23 18.46
C TYR A 295 8.36 -13.40 17.53
N PHE A 296 8.51 -13.23 16.21
CA PHE A 296 8.26 -14.31 15.25
C PHE A 296 9.21 -15.48 15.43
N ARG A 297 10.50 -15.22 15.64
CA ARG A 297 11.51 -16.26 15.89
C ARG A 297 11.13 -17.10 17.11
N ASN A 298 10.78 -16.44 18.21
CA ASN A 298 10.35 -17.11 19.43
C ASN A 298 9.09 -17.98 19.21
N LEU A 299 8.12 -17.48 18.43
CA LEU A 299 6.93 -18.25 18.08
C LEU A 299 7.28 -19.49 17.25
N THR A 300 8.04 -19.33 16.17
CA THR A 300 8.37 -20.41 15.24
C THR A 300 9.21 -21.50 15.89
N GLU A 301 10.16 -21.11 16.77
CA GLU A 301 10.95 -22.04 17.58
C GLU A 301 10.07 -22.83 18.56
N LYS A 302 9.22 -22.14 19.35
CA LYS A 302 8.35 -22.80 20.34
C LYS A 302 7.33 -23.73 19.73
N SER A 303 6.79 -23.38 18.56
CA SER A 303 5.84 -24.22 17.85
C SER A 303 6.51 -25.19 16.88
N ASN A 304 7.85 -25.26 16.81
CA ASN A 304 8.58 -26.08 15.85
C ASN A 304 8.03 -25.96 14.40
N ALA A 305 7.65 -24.76 13.98
CA ALA A 305 6.94 -24.56 12.71
C ALA A 305 7.92 -24.62 11.52
N LYS A 306 8.19 -25.84 11.03
CA LYS A 306 9.29 -26.12 10.08
C LYS A 306 9.21 -25.33 8.77
N ASN A 307 8.02 -25.21 8.19
CA ASN A 307 7.81 -24.52 6.91
C ASN A 307 7.47 -23.03 7.06
N THR A 308 8.27 -22.35 7.88
CA THR A 308 8.14 -20.91 8.11
C THR A 308 9.41 -20.17 7.76
N GLU A 309 9.28 -19.00 7.15
CA GLU A 309 10.39 -18.11 6.82
C GLU A 309 10.11 -16.72 7.39
N ILE A 310 11.09 -16.08 8.03
CA ILE A 310 10.95 -14.73 8.58
C ILE A 310 11.64 -13.73 7.65
N ILE A 311 10.85 -12.85 7.03
CA ILE A 311 11.37 -11.81 6.14
C ILE A 311 11.67 -10.56 6.97
N PHE A 312 12.96 -10.28 7.14
CA PHE A 312 13.50 -9.16 7.91
C PHE A 312 14.77 -8.60 7.24
N ALA A 313 15.01 -7.31 7.41
CA ALA A 313 16.29 -6.67 7.07
C ALA A 313 16.59 -5.52 8.02
N ASP A 314 17.86 -5.16 8.16
CA ASP A 314 18.27 -4.06 9.04
C ASP A 314 18.01 -2.69 8.40
N THR A 315 17.95 -2.63 7.07
CA THR A 315 17.68 -1.41 6.31
C THR A 315 16.38 -1.51 5.51
N LYS A 316 15.77 -0.35 5.22
CA LYS A 316 14.53 -0.29 4.42
C LYS A 316 14.74 -0.74 2.97
N GLU A 317 15.87 -0.35 2.38
CA GLU A 317 16.25 -0.73 1.02
C GLU A 317 16.36 -2.25 0.89
N GLU A 318 17.16 -2.88 1.76
CA GLU A 318 17.29 -4.34 1.79
C GLU A 318 15.94 -5.03 2.10
N TYR A 319 15.12 -4.44 2.98
CA TYR A 319 13.78 -4.95 3.25
C TYR A 319 12.90 -4.91 1.99
N PHE A 320 12.88 -3.83 1.22
CA PHE A 320 12.07 -3.75 0.01
C PHE A 320 12.50 -4.77 -1.04
N TYR A 321 13.81 -4.99 -1.19
CA TYR A 321 14.35 -6.06 -2.03
C TYR A 321 13.85 -7.45 -1.58
N LYS A 322 14.06 -7.80 -0.30
CA LYS A 322 13.59 -9.10 0.24
C LYS A 322 12.07 -9.27 0.19
N PHE A 323 11.33 -8.18 0.41
CA PHE A 323 9.89 -8.16 0.31
C PHE A 323 9.42 -8.45 -1.11
N ASN A 324 10.01 -7.79 -2.12
CA ASN A 324 9.65 -8.01 -3.52
C ASN A 324 9.92 -9.45 -3.94
N LYS A 325 11.05 -10.04 -3.52
CA LYS A 325 11.34 -11.46 -3.71
C LYS A 325 10.29 -12.37 -3.08
N ALA A 326 9.93 -12.14 -1.80
CA ALA A 326 8.91 -12.92 -1.12
C ALA A 326 7.52 -12.80 -1.76
N ILE A 327 7.15 -11.60 -2.24
CA ILE A 327 5.92 -11.37 -3.02
C ILE A 327 5.97 -12.10 -4.36
N GLY A 328 7.15 -12.24 -4.97
CA GLY A 328 7.45 -13.11 -6.11
C GLY A 328 6.96 -14.56 -5.94
N GLU A 329 7.08 -15.10 -4.74
CA GLU A 329 6.67 -16.48 -4.47
C GLU A 329 5.26 -16.59 -3.89
N THR A 330 4.65 -15.47 -3.51
CA THR A 330 3.40 -15.46 -2.75
C THR A 330 2.20 -15.90 -3.59
N ASP A 331 1.45 -16.86 -3.07
CA ASP A 331 0.14 -17.29 -3.58
C ASP A 331 -1.01 -16.61 -2.85
N ILE A 332 -0.88 -16.34 -1.56
CA ILE A 332 -1.89 -15.64 -0.76
C ILE A 332 -1.23 -14.59 0.11
N LEU A 333 -1.63 -13.33 -0.03
CA LEU A 333 -1.16 -12.25 0.84
C LEU A 333 -2.16 -12.01 1.98
N TRP A 334 -1.73 -12.18 3.22
CA TRP A 334 -2.53 -11.88 4.39
C TRP A 334 -1.98 -10.65 5.11
N THR A 335 -2.74 -9.56 5.12
CA THR A 335 -2.29 -8.32 5.75
C THR A 335 -3.46 -7.44 6.16
N LYS A 336 -3.18 -6.42 6.97
CA LYS A 336 -4.11 -5.32 7.17
C LYS A 336 -4.30 -4.58 5.84
N PRO A 337 -5.48 -4.00 5.57
CA PRO A 337 -5.79 -3.33 4.30
C PRO A 337 -5.06 -1.99 4.15
N SER A 338 -3.73 -2.02 4.11
CA SER A 338 -2.81 -0.91 3.88
C SER A 338 -2.57 -0.70 2.39
N GLU A 339 -1.48 -0.03 2.00
CA GLU A 339 -1.08 0.07 0.60
C GLU A 339 -0.89 -1.30 -0.07
N LEU A 340 -0.65 -2.36 0.73
CA LEU A 340 -0.48 -3.71 0.21
C LEU A 340 -1.72 -4.26 -0.51
N VAL A 341 -2.90 -3.63 -0.37
CA VAL A 341 -4.09 -4.03 -1.15
C VAL A 341 -3.88 -3.92 -2.66
N PHE A 342 -2.99 -3.03 -3.11
CA PHE A 342 -2.74 -2.83 -4.54
C PHE A 342 -1.92 -3.95 -5.18
N PHE A 343 -1.29 -4.82 -4.39
CA PHE A 343 -0.60 -6.02 -4.88
C PHE A 343 -1.56 -7.06 -5.47
N ALA A 344 -2.88 -6.87 -5.29
CA ALA A 344 -3.90 -7.62 -6.03
C ALA A 344 -3.76 -7.47 -7.55
N SER A 345 -3.16 -6.38 -8.04
CA SER A 345 -2.84 -6.17 -9.46
C SER A 345 -1.88 -7.21 -10.05
N LEU A 346 -1.11 -7.91 -9.20
CA LEU A 346 -0.25 -9.04 -9.58
C LEU A 346 -1.00 -10.37 -9.59
N GLY A 347 -2.33 -10.31 -9.45
CA GLY A 347 -3.19 -11.48 -9.32
C GLY A 347 -2.95 -12.27 -8.04
N ILE A 348 -2.61 -11.57 -6.94
CA ILE A 348 -2.47 -12.18 -5.61
C ILE A 348 -3.76 -11.91 -4.83
N PRO A 349 -4.52 -12.94 -4.43
CA PRO A 349 -5.69 -12.77 -3.57
C PRO A 349 -5.24 -12.31 -2.17
N ILE A 350 -6.02 -11.40 -1.58
CA ILE A 350 -5.64 -10.77 -0.32
C ILE A 350 -6.64 -11.13 0.78
N ILE A 351 -6.14 -11.78 1.83
CA ILE A 351 -6.86 -11.99 3.08
C ILE A 351 -6.70 -10.73 3.96
N LEU A 352 -7.81 -10.06 4.22
CA LEU A 352 -7.88 -8.76 4.88
C LEU A 352 -8.02 -8.95 6.40
N ALA A 353 -6.94 -8.65 7.11
CA ALA A 353 -6.96 -8.50 8.56
C ALA A 353 -7.77 -7.26 8.98
N PRO A 354 -8.15 -7.12 10.27
CA PRO A 354 -9.01 -6.02 10.70
C PRO A 354 -8.33 -4.67 10.44
N PRO A 355 -9.05 -3.68 9.87
CA PRO A 355 -8.49 -2.36 9.64
C PRO A 355 -8.22 -1.66 10.98
N ILE A 356 -7.15 -0.89 11.00
CA ILE A 356 -6.79 0.00 12.09
C ILE A 356 -7.33 1.39 11.79
N GLY A 357 -7.13 1.93 10.59
CA GLY A 357 -7.48 3.32 10.23
C GLY A 357 -8.74 3.49 9.38
N ALA A 358 -9.11 4.76 9.14
CA ALA A 358 -10.18 5.09 8.19
C ALA A 358 -9.73 4.77 6.74
N GLN A 359 -8.50 5.11 6.39
CA GLN A 359 -7.87 4.75 5.11
C GLN A 359 -7.91 3.24 4.89
N GLU A 360 -7.52 2.48 5.90
CA GLU A 360 -7.56 1.02 5.86
C GLU A 360 -8.97 0.46 5.71
N SER A 361 -9.97 1.13 6.29
CA SER A 361 -11.38 0.76 6.11
C SER A 361 -11.85 0.99 4.67
N SER A 362 -11.42 2.09 4.04
CA SER A 362 -11.69 2.38 2.63
C SER A 362 -10.97 1.41 1.69
N ASN A 363 -9.68 1.13 1.92
CA ASN A 363 -8.90 0.15 1.16
C ASN A 363 -9.56 -1.24 1.22
N ARG A 364 -10.03 -1.64 2.40
CA ARG A 364 -10.78 -2.89 2.60
C ARG A 364 -12.06 -2.92 1.79
N GLN A 365 -12.84 -1.85 1.84
CA GLN A 365 -14.12 -1.73 1.14
C GLN A 365 -13.89 -1.80 -0.37
N TRP A 366 -12.99 -0.99 -0.89
CA TRP A 366 -12.62 -0.95 -2.31
C TRP A 366 -12.20 -2.34 -2.82
N LEU A 367 -11.25 -2.98 -2.14
CA LEU A 367 -10.71 -4.25 -2.60
C LEU A 367 -11.74 -5.40 -2.53
N ARG A 368 -12.61 -5.39 -1.52
CA ARG A 368 -13.64 -6.42 -1.34
C ARG A 368 -14.85 -6.19 -2.25
N ASP A 369 -15.41 -4.98 -2.25
CA ASP A 369 -16.71 -4.70 -2.83
C ASP A 369 -16.62 -4.29 -4.31
N ASP A 370 -15.62 -3.47 -4.67
CA ASP A 370 -15.50 -2.95 -6.04
C ASP A 370 -14.65 -3.89 -6.91
N ILE A 371 -13.52 -4.33 -6.36
CA ILE A 371 -12.60 -5.22 -7.07
C ILE A 371 -13.05 -6.68 -6.95
N GLY A 372 -13.42 -7.15 -5.76
CA GLY A 372 -13.72 -8.56 -5.50
C GLY A 372 -12.47 -9.42 -5.26
N ALA A 373 -11.30 -8.80 -5.05
CA ALA A 373 -10.04 -9.50 -4.77
C ALA A 373 -9.71 -9.60 -3.27
N GLY A 374 -10.54 -8.97 -2.43
CA GLY A 374 -10.35 -8.90 -0.98
C GLY A 374 -11.25 -9.88 -0.21
N ILE A 375 -10.65 -10.78 0.56
CA ILE A 375 -11.36 -11.76 1.39
C ILE A 375 -11.23 -11.36 2.86
N ILE A 376 -12.36 -11.12 3.55
CA ILE A 376 -12.32 -10.82 4.99
C ILE A 376 -11.82 -12.05 5.75
N GLN A 377 -10.81 -11.86 6.60
CA GLN A 377 -10.31 -12.95 7.43
C GLN A 377 -11.43 -13.52 8.32
N GLN A 378 -11.47 -14.84 8.43
CA GLN A 378 -12.27 -15.51 9.46
C GLN A 378 -11.48 -15.57 10.78
N LYS A 379 -11.97 -16.33 11.77
CA LYS A 379 -11.25 -16.54 13.04
C LYS A 379 -9.85 -17.15 12.73
N PRO A 380 -8.74 -16.44 13.02
CA PRO A 380 -7.42 -16.87 12.53
C PRO A 380 -6.93 -18.20 13.10
N LYS A 381 -7.39 -18.59 14.30
CA LYS A 381 -7.03 -19.88 14.90
C LYS A 381 -7.57 -21.11 14.15
N PHE A 382 -8.51 -20.92 13.22
CA PHE A 382 -9.09 -21.98 12.38
C PHE A 382 -8.66 -21.84 10.92
N CYS A 383 -7.56 -21.12 10.66
CA CYS A 383 -7.20 -20.75 9.29
C CYS A 383 -6.85 -21.89 8.36
N GLY A 384 -6.32 -23.00 8.86
CA GLY A 384 -6.17 -24.19 8.04
C GLY A 384 -7.49 -24.64 7.42
N GLU A 385 -8.56 -24.71 8.21
CA GLU A 385 -9.88 -25.18 7.74
C GLU A 385 -10.46 -24.26 6.67
N TRP A 386 -10.60 -22.97 6.98
CA TRP A 386 -11.28 -22.07 6.04
C TRP A 386 -10.42 -21.69 4.83
N ILE A 387 -9.09 -21.77 4.90
CA ILE A 387 -8.23 -21.61 3.70
C ILE A 387 -8.44 -22.79 2.77
N ASP A 388 -8.46 -24.01 3.29
CA ASP A 388 -8.76 -25.20 2.49
C ASP A 388 -10.13 -25.09 1.82
N ASP A 389 -11.16 -24.65 2.55
CA ASP A 389 -12.49 -24.47 1.98
C ASP A 389 -12.52 -23.38 0.90
N PHE A 390 -11.75 -22.30 1.06
CA PHE A 390 -11.63 -21.27 0.03
C PHE A 390 -10.88 -21.76 -1.21
N MET A 391 -9.89 -22.66 -1.06
CA MET A 391 -9.22 -23.29 -2.21
C MET A 391 -10.15 -24.30 -2.91
N LYS A 392 -10.85 -25.14 -2.15
CA LYS A 392 -11.81 -26.12 -2.70
C LYS A 392 -12.94 -25.43 -3.46
N SER A 393 -13.45 -24.31 -2.95
CA SER A 393 -14.52 -23.55 -3.63
C SER A 393 -14.04 -22.75 -4.84
N GLY A 394 -12.73 -22.60 -5.03
CA GLY A 394 -12.15 -21.74 -6.08
C GLY A 394 -12.19 -20.24 -5.74
N LYS A 395 -12.63 -19.88 -4.53
CA LYS A 395 -12.79 -18.47 -4.10
C LYS A 395 -11.48 -17.69 -4.10
N LEU A 396 -10.37 -18.33 -3.72
CA LEU A 396 -9.05 -17.70 -3.75
C LEU A 396 -8.57 -17.46 -5.18
N ALA A 397 -8.80 -18.42 -6.08
CA ALA A 397 -8.48 -18.26 -7.51
C ALA A 397 -9.34 -17.17 -8.17
N GLU A 398 -10.64 -17.08 -7.83
CA GLU A 398 -11.51 -16.01 -8.30
C GLU A 398 -11.01 -14.62 -7.87
N ALA A 399 -10.67 -14.47 -6.58
CA ALA A 399 -10.11 -13.23 -6.05
C ALA A 399 -8.77 -12.86 -6.73
N ALA A 400 -7.90 -13.84 -6.97
CA ALA A 400 -6.66 -13.66 -7.71
C ALA A 400 -6.92 -13.12 -9.13
N TRP A 401 -7.87 -13.75 -9.83
CA TRP A 401 -8.24 -13.38 -11.18
C TRP A 401 -8.83 -11.97 -11.27
N PHE A 402 -9.75 -11.62 -10.38
CA PHE A 402 -10.36 -10.28 -10.36
C PHE A 402 -9.35 -9.18 -10.03
N GLY A 403 -8.39 -9.44 -9.14
CA GLY A 403 -7.32 -8.50 -8.85
C GLY A 403 -6.51 -8.17 -10.10
N TYR A 404 -6.09 -9.19 -10.86
CA TYR A 404 -5.33 -9.02 -12.09
C TYR A 404 -6.10 -8.30 -13.20
N LEU A 405 -7.42 -8.57 -13.32
CA LEU A 405 -8.26 -7.95 -14.34
C LEU A 405 -8.59 -6.49 -14.07
N LYS A 406 -8.85 -6.14 -12.80
CA LYS A 406 -9.48 -4.84 -12.45
C LYS A 406 -8.51 -3.82 -11.85
N VAL A 407 -7.36 -4.24 -11.34
CA VAL A 407 -6.40 -3.32 -10.70
C VAL A 407 -5.26 -3.02 -11.68
N GLU A 408 -5.05 -1.74 -11.99
CA GLU A 408 -3.95 -1.31 -12.85
C GLU A 408 -2.59 -1.65 -12.22
N ARG A 409 -1.76 -2.36 -12.99
CA ARG A 409 -0.45 -2.88 -12.57
C ARG A 409 0.71 -2.02 -13.09
N ASN A 410 0.51 -1.24 -14.14
CA ASN A 410 1.56 -0.47 -14.80
C ASN A 410 1.80 0.92 -14.18
N GLY A 411 1.59 1.06 -12.85
CA GLY A 411 1.68 2.33 -12.14
C GLY A 411 2.92 3.15 -12.45
N VAL A 412 4.10 2.53 -12.38
CA VAL A 412 5.39 3.17 -12.67
C VAL A 412 5.44 3.69 -14.11
N LYS A 413 5.15 2.85 -15.10
CA LYS A 413 5.17 3.20 -16.53
C LYS A 413 4.16 4.31 -16.84
N ASN A 414 2.96 4.22 -16.26
CA ASN A 414 1.91 5.21 -16.41
C ASN A 414 2.30 6.58 -15.84
N ILE A 415 2.90 6.61 -14.66
CA ILE A 415 3.41 7.83 -14.02
C ILE A 415 4.46 8.49 -14.92
N VAL A 416 5.52 7.76 -15.30
CA VAL A 416 6.61 8.28 -16.14
C VAL A 416 6.07 8.89 -17.43
N ARG A 417 5.30 8.11 -18.19
CA ARG A 417 4.71 8.53 -19.47
C ARG A 417 3.85 9.78 -19.32
N LYS A 418 3.09 9.88 -18.22
CA LYS A 418 2.18 11.00 -18.01
C LYS A 418 2.90 12.27 -17.57
N ILE A 419 3.96 12.17 -16.76
CA ILE A 419 4.82 13.33 -16.45
C ILE A 419 5.41 13.89 -17.75
N GLU A 420 5.98 13.04 -18.61
CA GLU A 420 6.54 13.48 -19.89
C GLU A 420 5.53 14.22 -20.75
N LYS A 421 4.29 13.70 -20.85
CA LYS A 421 3.21 14.37 -21.60
C LYS A 421 2.79 15.70 -21.00
N TRP A 422 2.69 15.80 -19.67
CA TRP A 422 2.33 17.08 -19.03
C TRP A 422 3.39 18.15 -19.29
N ARG A 423 4.67 17.76 -19.32
CA ARG A 423 5.78 18.70 -19.59
C ARG A 423 5.96 19.08 -21.06
N GLN A 424 5.40 18.32 -21.99
CA GLN A 424 5.43 18.64 -23.42
C GLN A 424 4.32 19.63 -23.83
N ASN A 425 3.26 19.75 -23.02
CA ASN A 425 2.11 20.60 -23.27
C ASN A 425 2.16 21.93 -22.49
N GLU A 426 3.27 22.19 -21.79
CA GLU A 426 3.63 23.45 -21.12
C GLU A 426 4.69 24.17 -21.95
#